data_AF-A0A914HL51-F1
#
_entry.id   AF-A0A914HL51-F1
#
_cell.length_a   1.000
_cell.length_b   1.000
_cell.length_c   1.000
_cell.angle_alpha   90.00
_cell.angle_beta   90.00
_cell.angle_gamma   90.00
#
_symmetry.space_group_name_H-M   'P 1'
#
loop_
_entity.id
_entity.type
_entity.pdbx_description
1 polymer ?
#
loop_
_entity_poly.entity_id
_entity_poly.type
_entity_poly.pdbx_seq_one_letter_code
_entity_poly.pdbx_strand_id
1 'polypeptide(L)'
;MPQPIRRKIPPELLAELADALSFDVRWGAVRVSAAFDYFVVKKQFKWIKNELARQEILRKERTRLSQAIGRINWVAGRIRQLRLIPIRNLLAAFFRVPNNVGLSELEDPSQLTAEMFTRQFAVMTERIDRENIETVRYNARVLQSVYDIGYGYTGEPGAPFCTSPSSDVWGVGRRASSDPLHPASS
;
A
#
# COMPACT_ATOMS: atom_id res chain seq x y z
N MET A 1 7.20 -19.37 43.05
CA MET A 1 8.66 -19.54 42.87
C MET A 1 9.29 -18.14 42.88
N PRO A 2 10.24 -17.83 43.79
CA PRO A 2 10.88 -16.52 43.78
C PRO A 2 11.88 -16.44 42.61
N GLN A 3 11.82 -15.35 41.83
CA GLN A 3 12.75 -15.12 40.72
C GLN A 3 14.18 -14.88 41.22
N PRO A 4 15.22 -15.32 40.48
CA PRO A 4 16.60 -15.01 40.85
C PRO A 4 16.83 -13.51 40.74
N ILE A 5 17.24 -12.90 41.85
CA ILE A 5 17.66 -11.49 41.93
C ILE A 5 18.89 -11.35 41.02
N ARG A 6 18.69 -10.85 39.79
CA ARG A 6 19.81 -10.36 38.97
C ARG A 6 20.36 -9.11 39.65
N ARG A 7 21.29 -9.28 40.59
CA ARG A 7 22.05 -8.18 41.16
C ARG A 7 22.85 -7.55 40.03
N LYS A 8 22.38 -6.41 39.52
CA LYS A 8 23.18 -5.57 38.63
C LYS A 8 24.38 -5.09 39.45
N ILE A 9 25.57 -5.44 38.98
CA ILE A 9 26.82 -4.96 39.58
C ILE A 9 26.80 -3.43 39.44
N PRO A 10 27.13 -2.67 40.51
CA PRO A 10 27.20 -1.21 40.44
C PRO A 10 28.22 -0.77 39.38
N PRO A 11 27.93 0.29 38.61
CA PRO A 11 28.81 0.74 37.53
C PRO A 11 30.21 1.16 38.01
N GLU A 12 30.30 1.67 39.24
CA GLU A 12 31.55 2.03 39.92
C GLU A 12 32.45 0.79 40.14
N LEU A 13 31.85 -0.32 40.57
CA LEU A 13 32.54 -1.59 40.85
C LEU A 13 32.99 -2.29 39.55
N LEU A 14 32.26 -2.08 38.45
CA LEU A 14 32.67 -2.49 37.11
C LEU A 14 33.86 -1.68 36.59
N ALA A 15 33.92 -0.39 36.89
CA ALA A 15 35.04 0.48 36.50
C ALA A 15 36.32 0.11 37.25
N GLU A 16 36.24 -0.14 38.56
CA GLU A 16 37.38 -0.61 39.36
C GLU A 16 37.92 -1.98 38.88
N LEU A 17 37.03 -2.92 38.58
CA LEU A 17 37.41 -4.22 38.02
C LEU A 17 38.04 -4.09 36.63
N ALA A 18 37.57 -3.16 35.80
CA ALA A 18 38.15 -2.89 34.49
C ALA A 18 39.55 -2.26 34.61
N ASP A 19 39.78 -1.38 35.59
CA ASP A 19 41.09 -0.78 35.85
C ASP A 19 42.10 -1.73 36.49
N ALA A 20 41.63 -2.76 37.19
CA ALA A 20 42.45 -3.85 37.71
C ALA A 20 42.99 -4.78 36.60
N LEU A 21 42.46 -4.72 35.37
CA LEU A 21 42.95 -5.49 34.24
C LEU A 21 44.29 -4.94 33.72
N SER A 22 45.13 -5.85 33.20
CA SER A 22 46.39 -5.46 32.56
C SER A 22 46.14 -4.51 31.38
N PHE A 23 47.12 -3.66 31.09
CA PHE A 23 47.01 -2.65 30.03
C PHE A 23 46.57 -3.25 28.70
N ASP A 24 47.17 -4.37 28.27
CA ASP A 24 46.85 -5.04 27.01
C ASP A 24 45.38 -5.49 26.92
N VAL A 25 44.81 -5.94 28.05
CA VAL A 25 43.41 -6.37 28.12
C VAL A 25 42.47 -5.17 28.07
N ARG A 26 42.77 -4.08 28.80
CA ARG A 26 42.01 -2.82 28.71
C ARG A 26 42.05 -2.24 27.30
N TRP A 27 43.23 -2.17 26.70
CA TRP A 27 43.44 -1.64 25.36
C TRP A 27 42.76 -2.50 24.28
N GLY A 28 42.80 -3.82 24.43
CA GLY A 28 42.05 -4.76 23.60
C GLY A 28 40.54 -4.56 23.71
N ALA A 29 40.01 -4.43 24.92
CA ALA A 29 38.59 -4.22 25.17
C ALA A 29 38.08 -2.90 24.55
N VAL A 30 38.83 -1.81 24.69
CA VAL A 30 38.48 -0.50 24.08
C VAL A 30 38.43 -0.59 22.55
N ARG A 31 39.39 -1.28 21.92
CA ARG A 31 39.42 -1.46 20.47
C ARG A 31 38.28 -2.33 19.96
N VAL A 32 37.95 -3.41 20.67
CA VAL A 32 36.81 -4.26 20.34
C VAL A 32 35.50 -3.49 20.48
N SER A 33 35.34 -2.69 21.53
CA SER A 33 34.18 -1.79 21.70
C SER A 33 34.07 -0.80 20.55
N ALA A 34 35.15 -0.10 20.23
CA ALA A 34 35.16 0.87 19.12
C ALA A 34 34.85 0.23 17.75
N ALA A 35 35.36 -0.98 17.50
CA ALA A 35 35.06 -1.73 16.29
C ALA A 35 33.58 -2.17 16.23
N PHE A 36 33.01 -2.57 17.37
CA PHE A 36 31.60 -2.93 17.49
C PHE A 36 30.70 -1.70 17.30
N ASP A 37 31.00 -0.58 17.95
CA ASP A 37 30.28 0.68 17.79
C ASP A 37 30.30 1.15 16.33
N TYR A 38 31.47 1.10 15.68
CA TYR A 38 31.59 1.39 14.25
C TYR A 38 30.70 0.47 13.40
N PHE A 39 30.67 -0.83 13.69
CA PHE A 39 29.82 -1.78 12.96
C PHE A 39 28.32 -1.51 13.17
N VAL A 40 27.91 -1.27 14.41
CA VAL A 40 26.53 -0.92 14.77
C VAL A 40 26.10 0.35 14.05
N VAL A 41 26.90 1.41 14.13
CA VAL A 41 26.65 2.69 13.45
C VAL A 41 26.57 2.48 11.93
N LYS A 42 27.49 1.72 11.34
CA LYS A 42 27.48 1.42 9.89
C LYS A 42 26.22 0.66 9.46
N LYS A 43 25.75 -0.30 10.26
CA LYS A 43 24.51 -1.05 10.00
C LYS A 43 23.28 -0.17 10.17
N GLN A 44 23.24 0.66 11.20
CA GLN A 44 22.18 1.65 11.43
C GLN A 44 22.09 2.64 10.27
N PHE A 45 23.21 3.24 9.83
CA PHE A 45 23.21 4.14 8.67
C PHE A 45 22.73 3.44 7.39
N LYS A 46 23.11 2.19 7.17
CA LYS A 46 22.62 1.42 6.01
C LYS A 46 21.10 1.22 6.10
N TRP A 47 20.58 0.88 7.28
CA TRP A 47 19.15 0.76 7.51
C TRP A 47 18.41 2.08 7.27
N ILE A 48 18.92 3.20 7.82
CA ILE A 48 18.34 4.54 7.63
C ILE A 48 18.27 4.90 6.14
N LYS A 49 19.37 4.68 5.38
CA LYS A 49 19.38 4.95 3.93
C LYS A 49 18.34 4.12 3.19
N ASN A 50 18.22 2.84 3.52
CA ASN A 50 17.23 1.96 2.90
C ASN A 50 15.79 2.38 3.25
N GLU A 51 15.54 2.78 4.50
CA GLU A 51 14.23 3.25 4.94
C GLU A 51 13.87 4.58 4.28
N LEU A 52 14.80 5.52 4.16
CA LEU A 52 14.60 6.77 3.41
C LEU A 52 14.23 6.50 1.94
N ALA A 53 14.94 5.57 1.28
CA ALA A 53 14.60 5.18 -0.09
C ALA A 53 13.20 4.55 -0.18
N ARG A 54 12.84 3.68 0.79
CA ARG A 54 11.50 3.09 0.89
C ARG A 54 10.41 4.16 1.06
N GLN A 55 10.63 5.14 1.93
CA GLN A 55 9.71 6.25 2.15
C GLN A 55 9.56 7.15 0.92
N GLU A 56 10.64 7.38 0.18
CA GLU A 56 10.57 8.15 -1.06
C GLU A 56 9.73 7.44 -2.12
N ILE A 57 9.90 6.12 -2.28
CA ILE A 57 9.07 5.30 -3.17
C ILE A 57 7.61 5.36 -2.72
N LEU A 58 7.34 5.17 -1.42
CA LEU A 58 5.99 5.23 -0.87
C LEU A 58 5.34 6.59 -1.14
N ARG A 59 6.08 7.70 -0.97
CA ARG A 59 5.60 9.05 -1.29
C ARG A 59 5.19 9.17 -2.76
N LYS A 60 6.03 8.69 -3.69
CA LYS A 60 5.73 8.72 -5.13
C LYS A 60 4.47 7.90 -5.47
N GLU A 61 4.33 6.71 -4.89
CA GLU A 61 3.16 5.85 -5.13
C GLU A 61 1.89 6.44 -4.50
N ARG A 62 1.97 7.08 -3.32
CA ARG A 62 0.85 7.82 -2.73
C ARG A 62 0.39 8.97 -3.63
N THR A 63 1.32 9.72 -4.22
CA THR A 63 0.96 10.77 -5.18
C THR A 63 0.23 10.20 -6.39
N ARG A 64 0.68 9.06 -6.94
CA ARG A 64 -0.01 8.38 -8.06
C ARG A 64 -1.40 7.92 -7.67
N LEU A 65 -1.57 7.37 -6.47
CA LEU A 65 -2.88 6.98 -5.95
C LEU A 65 -3.82 8.19 -5.86
N SER A 66 -3.36 9.30 -5.28
CA SER A 66 -4.15 10.55 -5.21
C SER A 66 -4.53 11.06 -6.60
N GLN A 67 -3.63 10.98 -7.58
CA GLN A 67 -3.94 11.34 -8.96
C GLN A 67 -5.00 10.43 -9.58
N ALA A 68 -4.91 9.10 -9.36
CA ALA A 68 -5.90 8.15 -9.86
C ALA A 68 -7.30 8.39 -9.24
N ILE A 69 -7.35 8.69 -7.95
CA ILE A 69 -8.60 9.07 -7.25
C ILE A 69 -9.18 10.35 -7.87
N GLY A 70 -8.35 11.39 -8.05
CA GLY A 70 -8.79 12.64 -8.65
C GLY A 70 -9.32 12.48 -10.08
N ARG A 71 -8.70 11.61 -10.87
CA ARG A 71 -9.13 11.27 -12.23
C ARG A 71 -10.50 10.59 -12.27
N ILE A 72 -10.77 9.65 -11.36
CA ILE A 72 -12.09 9.00 -11.26
C ILE A 72 -13.17 10.02 -10.90
N ASN A 73 -12.91 10.91 -9.94
CA ASN A 73 -13.85 11.98 -9.57
C ASN A 73 -14.11 12.94 -10.74
N TRP A 74 -13.08 13.25 -11.52
CA TRP A 74 -13.22 14.07 -12.72
C TRP A 74 -14.13 13.39 -13.76
N VAL A 75 -13.95 12.09 -14.02
CA VAL A 75 -14.83 11.32 -14.92
C VAL A 75 -16.25 11.30 -14.38
N ALA A 76 -16.43 11.14 -13.06
CA ALA A 76 -17.74 11.06 -12.44
C ALA A 76 -18.61 12.29 -12.73
N GLY A 77 -18.01 13.47 -12.80
CA GLY A 77 -18.69 14.72 -13.15
C GLY A 77 -19.00 14.91 -14.64
N ARG A 78 -18.49 14.04 -15.54
CA ARG A 78 -18.63 14.19 -17.00
C ARG A 78 -19.39 13.08 -17.69
N ILE A 79 -19.52 11.91 -17.08
CA ILE A 79 -20.28 10.79 -17.68
C ILE A 79 -21.76 10.83 -17.30
N ARG A 80 -22.60 10.22 -18.14
CA ARG A 80 -24.02 10.07 -17.84
C ARG A 80 -24.24 9.20 -16.60
N GLN A 81 -25.21 9.56 -15.76
CA GLN A 81 -25.51 8.86 -14.49
C GLN A 81 -25.69 7.34 -14.65
N LEU A 82 -26.40 6.88 -15.68
CA LEU A 82 -26.56 5.45 -15.98
C LEU A 82 -25.24 4.70 -16.16
N ARG A 83 -24.17 5.39 -16.57
CA ARG A 83 -22.83 4.81 -16.75
C ARG A 83 -21.99 4.84 -15.46
N LEU A 84 -22.40 5.59 -14.43
CA LEU A 84 -21.76 5.56 -13.11
C LEU A 84 -22.10 4.29 -12.32
N ILE A 85 -23.30 3.74 -12.50
CA ILE A 85 -23.77 2.57 -11.74
C ILE A 85 -22.85 1.34 -11.95
N PRO A 86 -22.47 0.95 -13.18
CA PRO A 86 -21.54 -0.17 -13.37
C PRO A 86 -20.15 0.10 -12.76
N ILE A 87 -19.64 1.33 -12.90
CA ILE A 87 -18.35 1.74 -12.33
C ILE A 87 -18.40 1.64 -10.79
N ARG A 88 -19.47 2.13 -10.18
CA ARG A 88 -19.71 2.06 -8.74
C ARG A 88 -19.77 0.63 -8.25
N ASN A 89 -20.51 -0.25 -8.94
CA ASN A 89 -20.61 -1.66 -8.59
C ASN A 89 -19.25 -2.37 -8.65
N LEU A 90 -18.46 -2.07 -9.68
CA LEU A 90 -17.12 -2.64 -9.84
C LEU A 90 -16.18 -2.20 -8.70
N LEU A 91 -16.19 -0.91 -8.36
CA LEU A 91 -15.41 -0.38 -7.24
C LEU A 91 -15.88 -0.95 -5.91
N ALA A 92 -17.19 -1.04 -5.69
CA ALA A 92 -17.76 -1.62 -4.47
C ALA A 92 -17.35 -3.09 -4.29
N ALA A 93 -17.40 -3.89 -5.36
CA ALA A 93 -16.94 -5.28 -5.35
C ALA A 93 -15.43 -5.38 -5.06
N PHE A 94 -14.63 -4.52 -5.69
CA PHE A 94 -13.18 -4.47 -5.47
C PHE A 94 -12.82 -4.16 -4.01
N PHE A 95 -13.46 -3.15 -3.41
CA PHE A 95 -13.26 -2.77 -2.01
C PHE A 95 -14.04 -3.64 -1.01
N ARG A 96 -14.80 -4.63 -1.50
CA ARG A 96 -15.66 -5.52 -0.70
C ARG A 96 -16.60 -4.73 0.21
N VAL A 97 -17.23 -3.70 -0.34
CA VAL A 97 -18.22 -2.86 0.35
C VAL A 97 -19.61 -3.02 -0.25
N PRO A 98 -20.67 -2.78 0.55
CA PRO A 98 -22.01 -2.61 0.03
C PRO A 98 -22.11 -1.47 -0.97
N ASN A 99 -22.99 -1.67 -1.93
CA ASN A 99 -23.30 -0.75 -3.02
C ASN A 99 -23.94 0.58 -2.58
N ASN A 100 -24.46 0.63 -1.36
CA ASN A 100 -25.08 1.80 -0.72
C ASN A 100 -24.16 2.47 0.32
N VAL A 101 -22.88 2.12 0.36
CA VAL A 101 -21.94 2.71 1.32
C VAL A 101 -21.88 4.24 1.14
N GLY A 102 -21.92 5.00 2.24
CA GLY A 102 -21.85 6.46 2.22
C GLY A 102 -23.07 7.18 1.63
N LEU A 103 -24.18 6.46 1.39
CA LEU A 103 -25.47 7.07 1.06
C LEU A 103 -26.28 7.35 2.32
N SER A 104 -27.12 8.37 2.28
CA SER A 104 -28.13 8.59 3.31
C SER A 104 -29.32 7.63 3.14
N GLU A 105 -30.12 7.43 4.19
CA GLU A 105 -31.29 6.54 4.14
C GLU A 105 -32.37 6.99 3.13
N LEU A 106 -32.36 8.27 2.75
CA LEU A 106 -33.28 8.87 1.79
C LEU A 106 -32.80 8.76 0.33
N GLU A 107 -31.56 8.33 0.12
CA GLU A 107 -30.93 8.26 -1.19
C GLU A 107 -31.12 6.90 -1.84
N ASP A 108 -31.73 6.87 -3.03
CA ASP A 108 -31.91 5.64 -3.79
C ASP A 108 -30.60 5.25 -4.52
N PRO A 109 -30.00 4.07 -4.22
CA PRO A 109 -28.81 3.59 -4.92
C PRO A 109 -29.02 3.36 -6.44
N SER A 110 -30.27 3.28 -6.91
CA SER A 110 -30.60 3.15 -8.33
C SER A 110 -30.46 4.47 -9.10
N GLN A 111 -30.55 5.62 -8.42
CA GLN A 111 -30.46 6.96 -8.99
C GLN A 111 -29.14 7.64 -8.61
N LEU A 112 -28.04 7.08 -9.10
CA LEU A 112 -26.71 7.51 -8.69
C LEU A 112 -26.28 8.83 -9.35
N THR A 113 -26.24 9.91 -8.56
CA THR A 113 -25.65 11.18 -8.98
C THR A 113 -24.12 11.16 -8.87
N ALA A 114 -23.44 12.10 -9.53
CA ALA A 114 -21.99 12.23 -9.46
C ALA A 114 -21.50 12.55 -8.03
N GLU A 115 -22.27 13.34 -7.27
CA GLU A 115 -21.97 13.68 -5.89
C GLU A 115 -22.12 12.47 -4.97
N MET A 116 -23.20 11.72 -5.12
CA MET A 116 -23.40 10.46 -4.41
C MET A 116 -22.23 9.52 -4.70
N PHE A 117 -21.93 9.26 -5.98
CA PHE A 117 -20.79 8.43 -6.38
C PHE A 117 -19.48 8.88 -5.73
N THR A 118 -19.18 10.18 -5.75
CA THR A 118 -17.93 10.73 -5.18
C THR A 118 -17.85 10.49 -3.68
N ARG A 119 -18.95 10.63 -2.95
CA ARG A 119 -19.02 10.30 -1.51
C ARG A 119 -18.81 8.81 -1.26
N GLN A 120 -19.49 7.94 -2.01
CA GLN A 120 -19.30 6.48 -1.87
C GLN A 120 -17.85 6.09 -2.15
N PHE A 121 -17.25 6.68 -3.19
CA PHE A 121 -15.88 6.42 -3.60
C PHE A 121 -14.85 6.94 -2.58
N ALA A 122 -15.12 8.07 -1.93
CA ALA A 122 -14.31 8.55 -0.80
C ALA A 122 -14.29 7.51 0.33
N VAL A 123 -15.45 7.00 0.76
CA VAL A 123 -15.53 5.97 1.82
C VAL A 123 -14.83 4.67 1.41
N MET A 124 -14.90 4.29 0.13
CA MET A 124 -14.17 3.12 -0.39
C MET A 124 -12.65 3.30 -0.29
N THR A 125 -12.14 4.46 -0.70
CA THR A 125 -10.70 4.74 -0.78
C THR A 125 -10.05 5.05 0.55
N GLU A 126 -10.81 5.42 1.58
CA GLU A 126 -10.35 5.53 2.97
C GLU A 126 -9.85 4.20 3.54
N ARG A 127 -10.34 3.07 3.00
CA ARG A 127 -9.94 1.72 3.45
C ARG A 127 -8.56 1.28 2.95
N ILE A 128 -7.94 2.05 2.06
CA ILE A 128 -6.64 1.70 1.50
C ILE A 128 -5.57 1.89 2.58
N ASP A 129 -4.84 0.83 2.92
CA ASP A 129 -3.62 0.96 3.72
C ASP A 129 -2.58 1.77 2.94
N ARG A 130 -2.39 3.02 3.35
CA ARG A 130 -1.48 3.97 2.70
C ARG A 130 -0.04 3.76 3.14
N GLU A 131 0.26 2.92 4.13
CA GLU A 131 1.62 2.68 4.64
C GLU A 131 2.31 1.52 3.91
N ASN A 132 1.51 0.62 3.34
CA ASN A 132 1.99 -0.49 2.54
C ASN A 132 2.14 -0.11 1.04
N ILE A 133 3.38 -0.14 0.54
CA ILE A 133 3.72 0.19 -0.85
C ILE A 133 2.98 -0.68 -1.86
N GLU A 134 2.88 -1.99 -1.60
CA GLU A 134 2.25 -2.94 -2.53
C GLU A 134 0.75 -2.67 -2.62
N THR A 135 0.12 -2.40 -1.48
CA THR A 135 -1.29 -2.04 -1.41
C THR A 135 -1.56 -0.74 -2.17
N VAL A 136 -0.76 0.31 -1.94
CA VAL A 136 -0.89 1.59 -2.65
C VAL A 136 -0.72 1.41 -4.16
N ARG A 137 0.31 0.66 -4.59
CA ARG A 137 0.59 0.42 -6.01
C ARG A 137 -0.52 -0.37 -6.69
N TYR A 138 -1.02 -1.42 -6.03
CA TYR A 138 -2.09 -2.25 -6.57
C TYR A 138 -3.38 -1.44 -6.74
N ASN A 139 -3.78 -0.69 -5.70
CA ASN A 139 -4.95 0.17 -5.77
C ASN A 139 -4.80 1.26 -6.85
N ALA A 140 -3.65 1.92 -6.96
CA ALA A 140 -3.43 2.93 -7.99
C ALA A 140 -3.58 2.37 -9.41
N ARG A 141 -3.10 1.14 -9.66
CA ARG A 141 -3.28 0.47 -10.97
C ARG A 141 -4.73 0.14 -11.26
N VAL A 142 -5.44 -0.44 -10.29
CA VAL A 142 -6.87 -0.78 -10.46
C VAL A 142 -7.68 0.47 -10.73
N LEU A 143 -7.47 1.53 -9.95
CA LEU A 143 -8.17 2.81 -10.15
C LEU A 143 -7.82 3.43 -11.51
N GLN A 144 -6.59 3.30 -11.99
CA GLN A 144 -6.24 3.75 -13.34
C GLN A 144 -7.01 2.97 -14.41
N SER A 145 -7.12 1.63 -14.30
CA SER A 145 -7.92 0.84 -15.24
C SER A 145 -9.40 1.20 -15.22
N VAL A 146 -9.95 1.48 -14.02
CA VAL A 146 -11.33 1.95 -13.88
C VAL A 146 -11.51 3.33 -14.51
N TYR A 147 -10.54 4.22 -14.34
CA TYR A 147 -10.52 5.51 -15.03
C TYR A 147 -10.49 5.33 -16.54
N ASP A 148 -9.66 4.45 -17.10
CA ASP A 148 -9.57 4.27 -18.55
C ASP A 148 -10.91 3.78 -19.14
N ILE A 149 -11.60 2.87 -18.44
CA ILE A 149 -12.97 2.43 -18.78
C ILE A 149 -13.94 3.60 -18.71
N GLY A 150 -13.92 4.37 -17.61
CA GLY A 150 -14.80 5.51 -17.40
C GLY A 150 -14.58 6.64 -18.41
N TYR A 151 -13.32 6.92 -18.74
CA TYR A 151 -12.89 7.95 -19.67
C TYR A 151 -13.47 7.70 -21.06
N GLY A 152 -13.52 6.45 -21.50
CA GLY A 152 -14.14 6.06 -22.77
C GLY A 152 -15.62 6.43 -22.89
N TYR A 153 -16.33 6.62 -21.78
CA TYR A 153 -17.73 7.06 -21.77
C TYR A 153 -17.92 8.58 -21.77
N THR A 154 -16.85 9.37 -21.65
CA THR A 154 -16.93 10.85 -21.63
C THR A 154 -17.19 11.45 -23.01
N GLY A 155 -16.82 10.73 -24.08
CA GLY A 155 -16.91 11.23 -25.46
C GLY A 155 -15.88 12.32 -25.80
N GLU A 156 -14.91 12.58 -24.91
CA GLU A 156 -13.82 13.54 -25.14
C GLU A 156 -12.88 13.05 -26.27
N PRO A 157 -12.31 13.95 -27.09
CA PRO A 157 -11.30 13.59 -28.08
C PRO A 157 -10.13 12.84 -27.42
N GLY A 158 -9.77 11.68 -27.99
CA GLY A 158 -8.72 10.80 -27.46
C GLY A 158 -9.19 9.80 -26.39
N ALA A 159 -10.47 9.82 -25.98
CA ALA A 159 -11.04 8.78 -25.16
C ALA A 159 -11.15 7.45 -25.93
N PRO A 160 -10.82 6.30 -25.31
CA PRO A 160 -10.99 5.00 -25.95
C PRO A 160 -12.47 4.73 -26.19
N PHE A 161 -12.86 4.24 -27.36
CA PHE A 161 -14.25 3.90 -27.62
C PHE A 161 -14.67 2.67 -26.82
N CYS A 162 -15.44 2.88 -25.74
CA CYS A 162 -16.11 1.80 -25.05
C CYS A 162 -17.42 1.48 -25.78
N THR A 163 -17.40 0.51 -26.69
CA THR A 163 -18.64 -0.17 -27.09
C THR A 163 -19.20 -0.84 -25.84
N SER A 164 -20.50 -0.68 -25.58
CA SER A 164 -21.15 -1.27 -24.41
C SER A 164 -20.70 -2.73 -24.26
N PRO A 165 -20.21 -3.16 -23.08
CA PRO A 165 -19.79 -4.54 -22.92
C PRO A 165 -21.05 -5.40 -23.04
N SER A 166 -21.11 -6.25 -24.08
CA SER A 166 -21.96 -7.43 -24.03
C SER A 166 -21.56 -8.23 -22.80
N SER A 167 -22.54 -8.81 -22.12
CA SER A 167 -22.55 -9.31 -20.74
C SER A 167 -21.59 -10.46 -20.38
N ASP A 168 -20.52 -10.68 -21.13
CA ASP A 168 -19.56 -11.74 -20.85
C ASP A 168 -18.24 -11.11 -20.39
N VAL A 169 -17.52 -11.81 -19.52
CA VAL A 169 -16.23 -11.39 -18.94
C VAL A 169 -16.34 -10.44 -17.76
N TRP A 170 -17.10 -10.80 -16.71
CA TRP A 170 -16.62 -10.70 -15.30
C TRP A 170 -17.40 -11.71 -14.44
N GLY A 171 -17.48 -12.96 -14.93
CA GLY A 171 -18.03 -14.09 -14.20
C GLY A 171 -17.00 -14.71 -13.28
N VAL A 172 -17.35 -14.79 -12.00
CA VAL A 172 -16.67 -15.50 -10.93
C VAL A 172 -16.29 -16.93 -11.35
N GLY A 173 -15.01 -17.29 -11.19
CA GLY A 173 -14.52 -18.65 -10.98
C GLY A 173 -14.81 -19.71 -12.05
N ARG A 174 -13.85 -19.95 -12.95
CA ARG A 174 -13.53 -21.31 -13.41
C ARG A 174 -12.06 -21.60 -13.19
N ARG A 175 -11.80 -22.61 -12.33
CA ARG A 175 -10.59 -23.42 -12.37
C ARG A 175 -10.34 -23.85 -13.82
N ALA A 176 -9.19 -23.47 -14.35
CA ALA A 176 -8.50 -24.24 -15.38
C ALA A 176 -7.04 -24.34 -14.90
N SER A 177 -6.78 -25.42 -14.18
CA SER A 177 -5.46 -25.95 -13.91
C SER A 177 -4.74 -26.23 -15.23
N SER A 178 -3.64 -25.53 -15.50
CA SER A 178 -2.58 -26.00 -16.41
C SER A 178 -1.40 -25.03 -16.44
N ASP A 179 -0.51 -25.19 -15.46
CA ASP A 179 0.93 -25.25 -15.71
C ASP A 179 1.41 -26.51 -14.95
N PRO A 180 2.34 -27.34 -15.48
CA PRO A 180 3.62 -26.84 -15.98
C PRO A 180 4.17 -27.58 -17.22
N LEU A 181 5.00 -26.92 -18.04
CA LEU A 181 6.00 -27.64 -18.86
C LEU A 181 7.39 -27.03 -18.69
N HIS A 182 8.26 -27.84 -18.07
CA HIS A 182 9.71 -27.71 -18.01
C HIS A 182 10.35 -27.61 -19.40
N PRO A 183 11.49 -26.92 -19.56
CA PRO A 183 12.32 -27.07 -20.75
C PRO A 183 13.09 -28.40 -20.68
N ALA A 184 12.88 -29.27 -21.66
CA ALA A 184 13.71 -30.45 -21.87
C ALA A 184 15.04 -30.02 -22.52
N SER A 185 16.13 -30.46 -21.90
CA SER A 185 17.49 -30.33 -22.41
C SER A 185 17.72 -31.28 -23.59
N SER A 186 18.50 -30.84 -24.57
CA SER A 186 19.30 -31.68 -25.47
C SER A 186 20.58 -30.94 -25.79
#